data_AF-A0A0C3Q748-F1
#
_entry.id   AF-A0A0C3Q748-F1
#
_cell.length_a   1.000
_cell.length_b   1.000
_cell.length_c   1.000
_cell.angle_alpha   90.00
_cell.angle_beta   90.00
_cell.angle_gamma   90.00
#
_symmetry.space_group_name_H-M   'P 1'
#
loop_
_entity.id
_entity.type
_entity.pdbx_description
1 polymer ?
#
loop_
_entity_poly.entity_id
_entity_poly.type
_entity_poly.pdbx_seq_one_letter_code
_entity_poly.pdbx_strand_id
1 'polypeptide(L)'
;GFTRAAVMDGKTLVHRICRVDDCHEPLANYRDGIYCTVHLRLAHQCDDHRSEVPMHPQLPQGPNGEEGEAVIHHFRAGTIYCVQTVQWACGVPIGWGKCYKSESPSQVLRILNQIFSPNHSIIRPSFIFYDNACKLLAHIVTQDPNSPWLDTTRFLVDSWHYVNHRATDQLCREWCNPAPADGSQPDLVIKQTDSEGNIHTVRAYNTETAEQLNSWLTSFEAPLRQMTDWNFDFFMHVLMYLYLKSMVARLEEEYGSDDDNEDD
;
A
#
# COMPACT_ATOMS: atom_id res chain seq x y z
N GLY A 1 -21.90 2.81 -19.13
CA GLY A 1 -21.56 3.27 -17.76
C GLY A 1 -20.18 3.87 -17.78
N PHE A 2 -19.87 4.78 -16.86
CA PHE A 2 -18.53 5.38 -16.78
C PHE A 2 -17.52 4.37 -16.25
N THR A 3 -16.41 4.19 -16.96
CA THR A 3 -15.30 3.34 -16.51
C THR A 3 -14.52 4.08 -15.42
N ARG A 4 -14.32 3.43 -14.26
CA ARG A 4 -13.51 3.98 -13.16
C ARG A 4 -12.27 3.14 -12.93
N ALA A 5 -11.12 3.80 -12.84
CA ALA A 5 -9.84 3.16 -12.58
C ALA A 5 -9.23 3.71 -11.29
N ALA A 6 -8.87 2.80 -10.38
CA ALA A 6 -8.08 3.11 -9.21
C ALA A 6 -6.63 2.64 -9.41
N VAL A 7 -5.72 3.31 -8.74
CA VAL A 7 -4.29 2.98 -8.67
C VAL A 7 -3.97 2.81 -7.20
N MET A 8 -3.07 1.89 -6.87
CA MET A 8 -2.64 1.63 -5.50
C MET A 8 -1.18 1.25 -5.46
N ASP A 9 -0.51 1.63 -4.38
CA ASP A 9 0.90 1.30 -4.14
C ASP A 9 1.21 1.34 -2.64
N GLY A 10 2.26 0.62 -2.24
CA GLY A 10 2.77 0.60 -0.87
C GLY A 10 3.75 1.73 -0.62
N LYS A 11 3.51 2.55 0.40
CA LYS A 11 4.49 3.53 0.88
C LYS A 11 5.02 3.12 2.24
N THR A 12 6.34 3.06 2.38
CA THR A 12 7.01 2.88 3.66
C THR A 12 6.81 4.10 4.56
N LEU A 13 5.65 4.18 5.20
CA LEU A 13 5.34 5.03 6.33
C LEU A 13 5.17 4.11 7.53
N VAL A 14 5.96 4.34 8.57
CA VAL A 14 6.00 3.44 9.72
C VAL A 14 5.67 4.20 10.99
N HIS A 15 4.99 3.55 11.93
CA HIS A 15 4.88 3.97 13.32
C HIS A 15 5.10 2.76 14.23
N ARG A 16 5.34 3.04 15.51
CA ARG A 16 5.65 1.99 16.49
C ARG A 16 4.40 1.26 16.96
N ILE A 17 4.52 -0.06 17.08
CA ILE A 17 3.52 -1.01 17.57
C ILE A 17 4.18 -2.01 18.53
N CYS A 18 3.38 -2.88 19.15
CA CYS A 18 3.90 -3.96 19.97
C CYS A 18 4.94 -4.81 19.22
N ARG A 19 6.03 -5.19 19.91
CA ARG A 19 7.08 -6.04 19.35
C ARG A 19 6.67 -7.50 19.13
N VAL A 20 5.65 -7.99 19.83
CA VAL A 20 5.22 -9.39 19.71
C VAL A 20 4.76 -9.67 18.28
N ASP A 21 5.25 -10.76 17.71
CA ASP A 21 4.85 -11.18 16.37
C ASP A 21 3.33 -11.38 16.29
N ASP A 22 2.75 -10.89 15.18
CA ASP A 22 1.30 -10.90 14.91
C ASP A 22 0.45 -10.06 15.88
N CYS A 23 1.09 -9.27 16.76
CA CYS A 23 0.42 -8.27 17.57
C CYS A 23 0.38 -6.94 16.85
N HIS A 24 -0.81 -6.42 16.60
CA HIS A 24 -1.03 -5.12 15.96
C HIS A 24 -1.45 -4.02 16.94
N GLU A 25 -1.43 -4.33 18.24
CA GLU A 25 -1.89 -3.44 19.30
C GLU A 25 -0.92 -2.27 19.53
N PRO A 26 -1.45 -1.09 19.92
CA PRO A 26 -0.64 0.05 20.29
C PRO A 26 0.23 -0.24 21.52
N LEU A 27 1.37 0.45 21.59
CA LEU A 27 2.24 0.41 22.76
C LEU A 27 1.51 0.94 24.00
N ALA A 28 1.72 0.27 25.15
CA ALA A 28 1.17 0.72 26.43
C ALA A 28 1.75 2.09 26.84
N ASN A 29 3.04 2.27 26.63
CA ASN A 29 3.71 3.56 26.72
C ASN A 29 4.36 3.88 25.38
N TYR A 30 3.89 4.93 24.74
CA TYR A 30 4.35 5.31 23.42
C TYR A 30 5.78 5.88 23.40
N ARG A 31 6.25 6.52 24.48
CA ARG A 31 7.54 7.23 24.47
C ARG A 31 8.71 6.25 24.35
N ASP A 32 8.70 5.23 25.20
CA ASP A 32 9.81 4.30 25.42
C ASP A 32 9.36 2.83 25.54
N GLY A 33 8.06 2.54 25.36
CA GLY A 33 7.55 1.18 25.44
C GLY A 33 7.88 0.30 24.23
N ILE A 34 7.90 -1.01 24.48
CA ILE A 34 8.14 -2.07 23.47
C ILE A 34 6.89 -2.94 23.29
N TYR A 35 6.05 -3.05 24.32
CA TYR A 35 4.90 -3.95 24.38
C TYR A 35 3.58 -3.19 24.57
N CYS A 36 2.49 -3.77 24.08
CA CYS A 36 1.13 -3.33 24.39
C CYS A 36 0.75 -3.73 25.83
N THR A 37 -0.40 -3.26 26.31
CA THR A 37 -0.88 -3.51 27.68
C THR A 37 -1.01 -5.01 27.99
N VAL A 38 -1.44 -5.81 27.02
CA VAL A 38 -1.58 -7.27 27.13
C VAL A 38 -0.23 -7.97 27.22
N HIS A 39 0.78 -7.45 26.53
CA HIS A 39 2.12 -8.04 26.45
C HIS A 39 3.14 -7.42 27.41
N LEU A 40 2.74 -6.47 28.27
CA LEU A 40 3.61 -5.85 29.27
C LEU A 40 4.34 -6.87 30.15
N ARG A 41 3.72 -8.03 30.42
CA ARG A 41 4.34 -9.12 31.19
C ARG A 41 5.66 -9.63 30.58
N LEU A 42 5.82 -9.52 29.25
CA LEU A 42 7.03 -9.94 28.56
C LEU A 42 8.20 -8.96 28.80
N ALA A 43 7.93 -7.73 29.25
CA ALA A 43 8.97 -6.79 29.65
C ALA A 43 9.71 -7.22 30.93
N HIS A 44 9.10 -8.07 31.75
CA HIS A 44 9.64 -8.54 33.03
C HIS A 44 10.25 -9.94 32.95
N GLN A 45 10.22 -10.59 31.78
CA GLN A 45 10.92 -11.84 31.55
C GLN A 45 12.40 -11.51 31.26
N CYS A 46 13.17 -11.27 32.32
CA CYS A 46 14.62 -11.38 32.21
C CYS A 46 14.98 -12.85 32.00
N ASP A 47 15.80 -13.13 30.99
CA ASP A 47 16.34 -14.44 30.69
C ASP A 47 17.10 -14.96 31.92
N ASP A 48 16.51 -15.89 32.66
CA ASP A 48 16.96 -16.35 33.98
C ASP A 48 18.04 -17.43 33.82
N HIS A 49 19.16 -17.06 33.19
CA HIS A 49 20.36 -17.89 33.13
C HIS A 49 21.44 -17.30 34.05
N ARG A 50 21.29 -17.54 35.35
CA ARG A 50 22.38 -17.42 36.31
C ARG A 50 23.33 -18.61 36.14
N SER A 51 24.55 -18.35 35.70
CA SER A 51 25.67 -19.28 35.89
C SER A 51 26.90 -18.46 36.27
N GLU A 52 27.43 -18.74 37.45
CA GLU A 52 28.63 -18.12 38.02
C GLU A 52 29.86 -18.47 37.16
N VAL A 53 30.70 -17.48 36.83
CA VAL A 53 31.96 -17.71 36.10
C VAL A 53 33.12 -16.93 36.77
N PRO A 54 34.27 -17.55 37.07
CA PRO A 54 35.48 -16.84 37.50
C PRO A 54 36.27 -16.25 36.30
N MET A 55 37.01 -15.18 36.59
CA MET A 55 37.75 -14.30 35.65
C MET A 55 38.87 -14.96 34.82
N HIS A 56 38.76 -14.86 33.49
CA HIS A 56 39.80 -14.37 32.56
C HIS A 56 39.17 -14.01 31.18
N PRO A 57 39.72 -13.08 30.36
CA PRO A 57 39.00 -12.48 29.24
C PRO A 57 39.13 -13.32 27.96
N GLN A 58 38.18 -14.23 27.76
CA GLN A 58 37.83 -14.83 26.48
C GLN A 58 36.32 -14.67 26.33
N LEU A 59 35.88 -13.88 25.35
CA LEU A 59 34.45 -13.70 25.10
C LEU A 59 33.84 -15.08 24.78
N PRO A 60 32.75 -15.50 25.47
CA PRO A 60 32.10 -16.77 25.18
C PRO A 60 31.55 -16.76 23.75
N GLN A 61 31.59 -17.92 23.08
CA GLN A 61 30.81 -18.10 21.86
C GLN A 61 29.35 -17.76 22.18
N GLY A 62 28.71 -16.95 21.32
CA GLY A 62 27.36 -16.45 21.55
C GLY A 62 26.37 -17.57 21.90
N PRO A 63 25.29 -17.25 22.64
CA PRO A 63 24.34 -18.26 23.06
C PRO A 63 23.69 -18.87 21.82
N ASN A 64 24.00 -20.15 21.61
CA ASN A 64 23.55 -21.03 20.54
C ASN A 64 23.96 -20.58 19.12
N GLY A 65 24.37 -21.54 18.29
CA GLY A 65 24.59 -21.35 16.86
C GLY A 65 23.29 -21.12 16.08
N GLU A 66 22.44 -20.22 16.57
CA GLU A 66 21.25 -19.76 15.89
C GLU A 66 21.68 -18.86 14.74
N GLU A 67 21.25 -19.20 13.52
CA GLU A 67 21.43 -18.36 12.34
C GLU A 67 20.86 -16.96 12.65
N GLY A 68 21.54 -15.89 12.21
CA GLY A 68 21.23 -14.52 12.63
C GLY A 68 19.78 -14.05 12.42
N GLU A 69 18.99 -14.75 11.59
CA GLU A 69 17.54 -14.51 11.43
C GLU A 69 16.70 -14.93 12.65
N ALA A 70 17.17 -15.84 13.50
CA ALA A 70 16.44 -16.32 14.67
C ALA A 70 16.60 -15.44 15.92
N VAL A 71 17.52 -14.46 15.91
CA VAL A 71 17.78 -13.60 17.07
C VAL A 71 16.70 -12.53 17.20
N ILE A 72 15.81 -12.70 18.18
CA ILE A 72 14.74 -11.72 18.47
C ILE A 72 15.35 -10.49 19.15
N HIS A 73 15.43 -9.39 18.40
CA HIS A 73 15.88 -8.11 18.95
C HIS A 73 14.80 -7.50 19.87
N HIS A 74 14.92 -7.68 21.18
CA HIS A 74 13.97 -7.18 22.19
C HIS A 74 14.12 -5.68 22.50
N PHE A 75 15.18 -5.02 22.00
CA PHE A 75 15.52 -3.66 22.40
C PHE A 75 14.73 -2.57 21.64
N ARG A 76 13.85 -2.94 20.70
CA ARG A 76 13.04 -2.00 19.91
C ARG A 76 11.60 -2.48 19.83
N ALA A 77 10.67 -1.53 19.86
CA ALA A 77 9.27 -1.76 19.49
C ALA A 77 9.18 -2.29 18.05
N GLY A 78 8.09 -3.01 17.76
CA GLY A 78 7.74 -3.34 16.38
C GLY A 78 7.35 -2.08 15.60
N THR A 79 7.31 -2.18 14.28
CA THR A 79 6.71 -1.15 13.42
C THR A 79 5.78 -1.81 12.43
N ILE A 80 4.83 -1.05 11.90
CA ILE A 80 4.18 -1.46 10.65
C ILE A 80 5.22 -1.51 9.52
N TYR A 81 4.94 -2.27 8.48
CA TYR A 81 5.79 -2.45 7.32
C TYR A 81 5.62 -1.29 6.33
N CYS A 82 4.38 -1.05 5.91
CA CYS A 82 4.04 0.05 5.01
C CYS A 82 2.58 0.48 5.21
N VAL A 83 2.22 1.59 4.58
CA VAL A 83 0.84 1.98 4.33
C VAL A 83 0.53 1.67 2.88
N GLN A 84 -0.52 0.90 2.64
CA GLN A 84 -1.11 0.76 1.31
C GLN A 84 -2.01 1.96 1.04
N THR A 85 -1.77 2.70 -0.03
CA THR A 85 -2.62 3.80 -0.49
C THR A 85 -3.47 3.37 -1.68
N VAL A 86 -4.66 3.97 -1.82
CA VAL A 86 -5.56 3.77 -2.96
C VAL A 86 -6.11 5.12 -3.39
N GLN A 87 -5.99 5.43 -4.68
CA GLN A 87 -6.43 6.67 -5.30
C GLN A 87 -7.09 6.39 -6.64
N TRP A 88 -7.92 7.30 -7.13
CA TRP A 88 -8.41 7.25 -8.51
C TRP A 88 -7.26 7.56 -9.48
N ALA A 89 -7.38 7.13 -10.73
CA ALA A 89 -6.42 7.47 -11.79
C ALA A 89 -6.34 8.98 -12.10
N CYS A 90 -7.31 9.78 -11.62
CA CYS A 90 -7.21 11.25 -11.64
C CYS A 90 -6.39 11.82 -10.47
N GLY A 91 -5.94 10.97 -9.54
CA GLY A 91 -5.12 11.28 -8.37
C GLY A 91 -5.90 11.48 -7.07
N VAL A 92 -7.23 11.59 -7.13
CA VAL A 92 -8.07 11.79 -5.94
C VAL A 92 -7.90 10.62 -4.96
N PRO A 93 -7.47 10.86 -3.71
CA PRO A 93 -7.27 9.80 -2.73
C PRO A 93 -8.62 9.19 -2.33
N ILE A 94 -8.68 7.85 -2.26
CA ILE A 94 -9.87 7.09 -1.88
C ILE A 94 -9.74 6.62 -0.44
N GLY A 95 -8.61 6.03 -0.10
CA GLY A 95 -8.39 5.42 1.20
C GLY A 95 -7.00 4.82 1.34
N TRP A 96 -6.77 4.22 2.50
CA TRP A 96 -5.49 3.60 2.84
C TRP A 96 -5.68 2.54 3.92
N GLY A 97 -4.63 1.76 4.18
CA GLY A 97 -4.58 0.87 5.34
C GLY A 97 -3.17 0.43 5.69
N LYS A 98 -3.00 -0.14 6.89
CA LYS A 98 -1.70 -0.59 7.40
C LYS A 98 -1.39 -2.01 6.96
N CYS A 99 -0.18 -2.20 6.45
CA CYS A 99 0.46 -3.49 6.29
C CYS A 99 1.48 -3.66 7.42
N TYR A 100 1.37 -4.73 8.22
CA TYR A 100 2.12 -4.86 9.47
C TYR A 100 3.47 -5.55 9.30
N LYS A 101 3.50 -6.78 8.78
CA LYS A 101 4.75 -7.55 8.59
C LYS A 101 5.30 -7.47 7.17
N SER A 102 4.40 -7.37 6.20
CA SER A 102 4.71 -7.31 4.78
C SER A 102 3.52 -6.73 4.04
N GLU A 103 3.74 -6.33 2.79
CA GLU A 103 2.68 -6.02 1.84
C GLU A 103 2.10 -7.32 1.23
N SER A 104 1.49 -8.14 2.09
CA SER A 104 0.95 -9.44 1.69
C SER A 104 -0.41 -9.31 1.00
N PRO A 105 -0.73 -10.15 -0.01
CA PRO A 105 -2.04 -10.19 -0.66
C PRO A 105 -3.25 -10.23 0.28
N SER A 106 -3.17 -10.95 1.40
CA SER A 106 -4.26 -11.05 2.38
C SER A 106 -4.56 -9.72 3.07
N GLN A 107 -3.53 -8.98 3.48
CA GLN A 107 -3.66 -7.66 4.10
C GLN A 107 -4.18 -6.63 3.08
N VAL A 108 -3.65 -6.66 1.86
CA VAL A 108 -4.10 -5.79 0.77
C VAL A 108 -5.58 -6.04 0.44
N LEU A 109 -6.00 -7.30 0.31
CA LEU A 109 -7.41 -7.65 0.09
C LEU A 109 -8.30 -7.17 1.25
N ARG A 110 -7.84 -7.30 2.50
CA ARG A 110 -8.55 -6.77 3.67
C ARG A 110 -8.74 -5.26 3.57
N ILE A 111 -7.72 -4.52 3.18
CA ILE A 111 -7.77 -3.06 2.99
C ILE A 111 -8.77 -2.70 1.88
N LEU A 112 -8.70 -3.37 0.73
CA LEU A 112 -9.67 -3.16 -0.35
C LEU A 112 -11.10 -3.46 0.08
N ASN A 113 -11.34 -4.52 0.85
CA ASN A 113 -12.67 -4.82 1.38
C ASN A 113 -13.17 -3.80 2.41
N GLN A 114 -12.27 -3.16 3.17
CA GLN A 114 -12.63 -2.08 4.09
C GLN A 114 -13.00 -0.81 3.31
N ILE A 115 -12.19 -0.41 2.34
CA ILE A 115 -12.44 0.77 1.49
C ILE A 115 -13.70 0.57 0.64
N PHE A 116 -13.81 -0.58 -0.01
CA PHE A 116 -14.90 -0.94 -0.91
C PHE A 116 -15.76 -2.06 -0.30
N SER A 117 -16.42 -1.70 0.81
CA SER A 117 -17.33 -2.59 1.52
C SER A 117 -18.27 -3.33 0.55
N PRO A 118 -18.50 -4.64 0.70
CA PRO A 118 -19.34 -5.45 -0.21
C PRO A 118 -20.74 -4.87 -0.43
N ASN A 119 -21.28 -4.18 0.58
CA ASN A 119 -22.59 -3.54 0.53
C ASN A 119 -22.64 -2.31 -0.39
N HIS A 120 -21.49 -1.79 -0.83
CA HIS A 120 -21.37 -0.64 -1.72
C HIS A 120 -20.67 -1.03 -3.03
N SER A 121 -21.13 -2.10 -3.70
CA SER A 121 -20.57 -2.53 -4.99
C SER A 121 -20.63 -1.44 -6.08
N ILE A 122 -21.58 -0.50 -5.98
CA ILE A 122 -21.76 0.60 -6.95
C ILE A 122 -20.58 1.58 -6.99
N ILE A 123 -19.72 1.63 -5.97
CA ILE A 123 -18.54 2.52 -5.95
C ILE A 123 -17.23 1.79 -6.31
N ARG A 124 -17.28 0.48 -6.58
CA ARG A 124 -16.05 -0.27 -6.92
C ARG A 124 -15.43 0.21 -8.24
N PRO A 125 -14.09 0.27 -8.30
CA PRO A 125 -13.39 0.50 -9.56
C PRO A 125 -13.62 -0.67 -10.52
N SER A 126 -13.78 -0.35 -11.81
CA SER A 126 -13.75 -1.34 -12.88
C SER A 126 -12.34 -1.88 -13.09
N PHE A 127 -11.32 -1.05 -12.83
CA PHE A 127 -9.90 -1.39 -12.96
C PHE A 127 -9.12 -0.97 -11.72
N ILE A 128 -8.25 -1.84 -11.22
CA ILE A 128 -7.26 -1.52 -10.19
C ILE A 128 -5.87 -1.77 -10.77
N PHE A 129 -5.06 -0.74 -10.83
CA PHE A 129 -3.63 -0.83 -11.16
C PHE A 129 -2.82 -1.06 -9.87
N TYR A 130 -2.05 -2.14 -9.83
CA TYR A 130 -1.23 -2.53 -8.69
C TYR A 130 -0.05 -3.40 -9.14
N ASP A 131 1.17 -3.10 -8.71
CA ASP A 131 2.39 -3.82 -9.12
C ASP A 131 2.31 -5.32 -8.80
N ASN A 132 1.69 -5.69 -7.69
CA ASN A 132 1.54 -7.06 -7.21
C ASN A 132 0.12 -7.63 -7.45
N ALA A 133 -0.60 -7.08 -8.45
CA ALA A 133 -1.96 -7.49 -8.82
C ALA A 133 -2.09 -8.99 -9.12
N CYS A 134 -1.07 -9.61 -9.74
CA CYS A 134 -1.10 -11.04 -10.06
C CYS A 134 -1.22 -11.93 -8.80
N LYS A 135 -0.41 -11.67 -7.77
CA LYS A 135 -0.48 -12.41 -6.50
C LYS A 135 -1.75 -12.09 -5.72
N LEU A 136 -2.22 -10.85 -5.80
CA LEU A 136 -3.50 -10.47 -5.21
C LEU A 136 -4.67 -11.23 -5.86
N LEU A 137 -4.71 -11.28 -7.19
CA LEU A 137 -5.74 -12.01 -7.93
C LEU A 137 -5.68 -13.51 -7.63
N ALA A 138 -4.49 -14.11 -7.63
CA ALA A 138 -4.29 -15.51 -7.26
C ALA A 138 -4.83 -15.79 -5.86
N HIS A 139 -4.55 -14.90 -4.90
CA HIS A 139 -5.06 -15.00 -3.55
C HIS A 139 -6.58 -14.91 -3.49
N ILE A 140 -7.20 -13.94 -4.19
CA ILE A 140 -8.66 -13.78 -4.24
C ILE A 140 -9.33 -15.05 -4.76
N VAL A 141 -8.88 -15.57 -5.91
CA VAL A 141 -9.44 -16.78 -6.54
C VAL A 141 -9.26 -18.01 -5.64
N THR A 142 -8.11 -18.12 -4.96
CA THR A 142 -7.84 -19.24 -4.05
C THR A 142 -8.71 -19.19 -2.80
N GLN A 143 -9.00 -18.00 -2.27
CA GLN A 143 -9.87 -17.83 -1.10
C GLN A 143 -11.35 -18.03 -1.43
N ASP A 144 -11.80 -17.44 -2.54
CA ASP A 144 -13.18 -17.54 -3.01
C ASP A 144 -13.24 -17.41 -4.55
N PRO A 145 -13.41 -18.52 -5.28
CA PRO A 145 -13.57 -18.51 -6.74
C PRO A 145 -14.80 -17.73 -7.24
N ASN A 146 -15.77 -17.45 -6.37
CA ASN A 146 -16.96 -16.65 -6.69
C ASN A 146 -16.90 -15.26 -6.04
N SER A 147 -15.70 -14.80 -5.68
CA SER A 147 -15.52 -13.49 -5.07
C SER A 147 -16.16 -12.39 -5.94
N PRO A 148 -16.98 -11.50 -5.38
CA PRO A 148 -17.59 -10.41 -6.14
C PRO A 148 -16.60 -9.46 -6.82
N TRP A 149 -15.32 -9.51 -6.42
CA TRP A 149 -14.24 -8.79 -7.10
C TRP A 149 -14.02 -9.26 -8.54
N LEU A 150 -14.19 -10.56 -8.81
CA LEU A 150 -13.96 -11.17 -10.12
C LEU A 150 -15.03 -10.75 -11.15
N ASP A 151 -16.23 -10.42 -10.66
CA ASP A 151 -17.34 -9.95 -11.49
C ASP A 151 -17.23 -8.47 -11.83
N THR A 152 -16.79 -7.65 -10.87
CA THR A 152 -16.88 -6.18 -10.98
C THR A 152 -15.57 -5.49 -11.36
N THR A 153 -14.43 -6.14 -11.15
CA THR A 153 -13.13 -5.47 -11.18
C THR A 153 -12.08 -6.31 -11.91
N ARG A 154 -11.22 -5.63 -12.66
CA ARG A 154 -10.02 -6.19 -13.28
C ARG A 154 -8.79 -5.66 -12.56
N PHE A 155 -7.87 -6.56 -12.22
CA PHE A 155 -6.60 -6.23 -11.56
C PHE A 155 -5.48 -6.23 -12.58
N LEU A 156 -4.87 -5.08 -12.80
CA LEU A 156 -3.86 -4.87 -13.82
C LEU A 156 -2.51 -4.62 -13.16
N VAL A 157 -1.48 -5.31 -13.64
CA VAL A 157 -0.10 -5.06 -13.21
C VAL A 157 0.49 -3.88 -13.98
N ASP A 158 1.48 -3.22 -13.40
CA ASP A 158 2.27 -2.25 -14.14
C ASP A 158 3.02 -2.92 -15.32
N SER A 159 3.42 -2.12 -16.30
CA SER A 159 4.06 -2.63 -17.52
C SER A 159 5.43 -3.27 -17.26
N TRP A 160 6.19 -2.78 -16.28
CA TRP A 160 7.51 -3.32 -15.95
C TRP A 160 7.39 -4.69 -15.29
N HIS A 161 6.50 -4.83 -14.32
CA HIS A 161 6.14 -6.10 -13.70
C HIS A 161 5.64 -7.11 -14.73
N TYR A 162 4.74 -6.68 -15.62
CA TYR A 162 4.24 -7.55 -16.70
C TYR A 162 5.37 -8.07 -17.59
N VAL A 163 6.30 -7.21 -18.03
CA VAL A 163 7.41 -7.62 -18.90
C VAL A 163 8.27 -8.71 -18.25
N ASN A 164 8.51 -8.62 -16.93
CA ASN A 164 9.34 -9.56 -16.19
C ASN A 164 8.63 -10.90 -15.90
N HIS A 165 7.32 -10.88 -15.64
CA HIS A 165 6.59 -12.07 -15.21
C HIS A 165 5.81 -12.79 -16.31
N ARG A 166 5.45 -12.09 -17.40
CA ARG A 166 4.59 -12.65 -18.46
C ARG A 166 5.10 -13.98 -19.01
N ALA A 167 6.41 -14.22 -19.09
CA ALA A 167 6.93 -15.46 -19.65
C ALA A 167 6.61 -16.70 -18.81
N THR A 168 6.40 -16.53 -17.50
CA THR A 168 6.33 -17.64 -16.52
C THR A 168 4.99 -17.73 -15.79
N ASP A 169 4.19 -16.67 -15.80
CA ASP A 169 2.91 -16.60 -15.07
C ASP A 169 1.73 -16.51 -16.05
N GLN A 170 0.99 -17.63 -16.17
CA GLN A 170 -0.21 -17.72 -17.02
C GLN A 170 -1.34 -16.82 -16.51
N LEU A 171 -1.52 -16.69 -15.19
CA LEU A 171 -2.54 -15.83 -14.61
C LEU A 171 -2.25 -14.37 -14.98
N CYS A 172 -0.99 -13.95 -14.86
CA CYS A 172 -0.57 -12.59 -15.20
C CYS A 172 -0.81 -12.28 -16.69
N ARG A 173 -0.49 -13.21 -17.59
CA ARG A 173 -0.73 -13.09 -19.04
C ARG A 173 -2.21 -12.95 -19.41
N GLU A 174 -3.05 -13.76 -18.80
CA GLU A 174 -4.46 -13.88 -19.18
C GLU A 174 -5.33 -12.81 -18.49
N TRP A 175 -5.03 -12.50 -17.23
CA TRP A 175 -5.94 -11.74 -16.37
C TRP A 175 -5.39 -10.39 -15.91
N CYS A 176 -4.07 -10.19 -15.96
CA CYS A 176 -3.43 -8.94 -15.53
C CYS A 176 -2.81 -8.15 -16.67
N ASN A 177 -3.01 -8.56 -17.93
CA ASN A 177 -2.51 -7.85 -19.09
C ASN A 177 -3.20 -6.48 -19.23
N PRO A 178 -2.45 -5.36 -19.18
CA PRO A 178 -2.99 -4.00 -19.29
C PRO A 178 -3.49 -3.62 -20.70
N ALA A 179 -3.29 -4.48 -21.72
CA ALA A 179 -3.81 -4.24 -23.06
C ALA A 179 -4.07 -5.58 -23.79
N PRO A 180 -5.24 -6.21 -23.63
CA PRO A 180 -5.58 -7.38 -24.42
C PRO A 180 -5.89 -6.95 -25.87
N ALA A 181 -5.13 -7.49 -26.82
CA ALA A 181 -5.24 -7.14 -28.25
C ALA A 181 -6.52 -7.69 -28.92
N ASP A 182 -7.39 -8.35 -28.17
CA ASP A 182 -8.64 -8.97 -28.64
C ASP A 182 -9.87 -8.06 -28.47
N GLY A 183 -9.69 -6.84 -27.95
CA GLY A 183 -10.78 -5.89 -27.71
C GLY A 183 -11.69 -6.26 -26.53
N SER A 184 -11.28 -7.21 -25.67
CA SER A 184 -12.07 -7.63 -24.50
C SER A 184 -12.08 -6.59 -23.36
N GLN A 185 -11.31 -5.51 -23.48
CA GLN A 185 -11.24 -4.41 -22.52
C GLN A 185 -11.41 -3.07 -23.26
N PRO A 186 -12.02 -2.04 -22.64
CA PRO A 186 -11.99 -0.68 -23.17
C PRO A 186 -10.54 -0.27 -23.45
N ASP A 187 -10.32 0.52 -24.50
CA ASP A 187 -8.97 0.91 -24.93
C ASP A 187 -8.21 1.63 -23.78
N LEU A 188 -7.42 0.86 -23.04
CA LEU A 188 -6.47 1.34 -22.02
C LEU A 188 -5.26 2.02 -22.67
N VAL A 189 -5.20 1.98 -24.00
CA VAL A 189 -4.23 2.68 -24.84
C VAL A 189 -5.01 3.52 -25.85
N ILE A 190 -4.88 4.84 -25.77
CA ILE A 190 -5.52 5.79 -26.69
C ILE A 190 -4.48 6.34 -27.67
N LYS A 191 -4.94 6.87 -28.80
CA LYS A 191 -4.08 7.58 -29.76
C LYS A 191 -4.10 9.07 -29.43
N GLN A 192 -2.93 9.67 -29.29
CA GLN A 192 -2.74 11.10 -29.08
C GLN A 192 -1.86 11.66 -30.20
N THR A 193 -2.28 12.78 -30.77
CA THR A 193 -1.48 13.50 -31.77
C THR A 193 -0.63 14.54 -31.04
N ASP A 194 0.67 14.54 -31.28
CA ASP A 194 1.59 15.54 -30.73
C ASP A 194 1.49 16.88 -31.47
N SER A 195 2.20 17.90 -30.99
CA SER A 195 2.26 19.23 -31.62
C SER A 195 2.87 19.24 -33.02
N GLU A 196 3.57 18.17 -33.41
CA GLU A 196 4.18 17.99 -34.74
C GLU A 196 3.27 17.21 -35.70
N GLY A 197 2.09 16.78 -35.25
CA GLY A 197 1.11 16.04 -36.05
C GLY A 197 1.35 14.52 -36.08
N ASN A 198 2.31 14.00 -35.31
CA ASN A 198 2.56 12.56 -35.23
C ASN A 198 1.58 11.90 -34.26
N ILE A 199 1.09 10.72 -34.61
CA ILE A 199 0.16 9.94 -33.79
C ILE A 199 0.97 8.96 -32.93
N HIS A 200 0.89 9.13 -31.61
CA HIS A 200 1.47 8.24 -30.62
C HIS A 200 0.39 7.47 -29.88
N THR A 201 0.73 6.28 -29.38
CA THR A 201 -0.13 5.52 -28.48
C THR A 201 0.27 5.81 -27.04
N VAL A 202 -0.69 6.24 -26.23
CA VAL A 202 -0.49 6.64 -24.83
C VAL A 202 -1.46 5.89 -23.92
N ARG A 203 -1.10 5.74 -22.64
CA ARG A 203 -2.00 5.11 -21.66
C ARG A 203 -3.24 5.98 -21.46
N ALA A 204 -4.42 5.36 -21.39
CA ALA A 204 -5.69 6.05 -21.17
C ALA A 204 -5.83 6.60 -19.73
N TYR A 205 -5.13 5.98 -18.78
CA TYR A 205 -5.19 6.32 -17.36
C TYR A 205 -3.80 6.64 -16.82
N ASN A 206 -3.73 7.64 -15.95
CA ASN A 206 -2.50 8.00 -15.25
C ASN A 206 -2.26 7.04 -14.07
N THR A 207 -1.30 6.14 -14.24
CA THR A 207 -0.85 5.19 -13.20
C THR A 207 0.18 5.81 -12.26
N GLU A 208 0.77 6.95 -12.61
CA GLU A 208 1.80 7.64 -11.81
C GLU A 208 1.20 8.37 -10.60
N THR A 209 -0.13 8.42 -10.48
CA THR A 209 -0.81 9.05 -9.35
C THR A 209 -0.45 8.42 -8.00
N ALA A 210 -0.12 7.13 -7.99
CA ALA A 210 0.40 6.46 -6.81
C ALA A 210 1.75 7.03 -6.38
N GLU A 211 2.68 7.15 -7.32
CA GLU A 211 4.00 7.72 -7.07
C GLU A 211 3.91 9.18 -6.62
N GLN A 212 2.99 9.96 -7.20
CA GLN A 212 2.74 11.35 -6.82
C GLN A 212 2.25 11.46 -5.37
N LEU A 213 1.26 10.66 -4.97
CA LEU A 213 0.77 10.64 -3.59
C LEU A 213 1.87 10.16 -2.63
N ASN A 214 2.58 9.10 -2.99
CA ASN A 214 3.66 8.53 -2.19
C ASN A 214 4.84 9.50 -2.02
N SER A 215 5.15 10.27 -3.05
CA SER A 215 6.13 11.36 -3.02
C SER A 215 5.68 12.46 -2.06
N TRP A 216 4.43 12.91 -2.16
CA TRP A 216 3.88 13.92 -1.23
C TRP A 216 3.92 13.46 0.23
N LEU A 217 3.55 12.20 0.49
CA LEU A 217 3.58 11.61 1.82
C LEU A 217 5.00 11.49 2.42
N THR A 218 6.04 11.45 1.60
CA THR A 218 7.44 11.31 2.06
C THR A 218 7.84 12.42 3.03
N SER A 219 7.34 13.64 2.81
CA SER A 219 7.61 14.79 3.68
C SER A 219 7.10 14.63 5.12
N PHE A 220 6.19 13.68 5.36
CA PHE A 220 5.55 13.43 6.65
C PHE A 220 6.04 12.16 7.34
N GLU A 221 7.00 11.44 6.76
CA GLU A 221 7.49 10.17 7.33
C GLU A 221 8.07 10.35 8.74
N ALA A 222 8.89 11.38 8.94
CA ALA A 222 9.51 11.67 10.23
C ALA A 222 8.49 11.94 11.36
N PRO A 223 7.50 12.85 11.20
CA PRO A 223 6.48 13.05 12.23
C PRO A 223 5.59 11.82 12.43
N LEU A 224 5.16 11.14 11.37
CA LEU A 224 4.32 9.93 11.45
C LEU A 224 4.99 8.82 12.28
N ARG A 225 6.32 8.65 12.14
CA ARG A 225 7.11 7.70 12.92
C ARG A 225 7.04 7.93 14.42
N GLN A 226 6.79 9.18 14.82
CA GLN A 226 6.70 9.62 16.20
C GLN A 226 5.26 9.74 16.72
N MET A 227 4.28 9.17 16.02
CA MET A 227 2.88 9.14 16.46
C MET A 227 2.48 7.82 17.12
N THR A 228 1.56 7.92 18.08
CA THR A 228 0.77 6.77 18.56
C THR A 228 -0.06 6.20 17.42
N ASP A 229 -0.52 4.97 17.56
CA ASP A 229 -1.38 4.30 16.58
C ASP A 229 -2.60 5.15 16.18
N TRP A 230 -3.34 5.68 17.17
CA TRP A 230 -4.49 6.55 16.95
C TRP A 230 -4.15 7.89 16.30
N ASN A 231 -3.05 8.53 16.74
CA ASN A 231 -2.64 9.81 16.17
C ASN A 231 -2.15 9.63 14.72
N PHE A 232 -1.48 8.51 14.44
CA PHE A 232 -1.07 8.14 13.09
C PHE A 232 -2.29 8.05 12.18
N ASP A 233 -3.34 7.35 12.60
CA ASP A 233 -4.55 7.16 11.79
C ASP A 233 -5.25 8.48 11.52
N PHE A 234 -5.47 9.26 12.58
CA PHE A 234 -6.05 10.59 12.44
C PHE A 234 -5.23 11.48 11.51
N PHE A 235 -3.92 11.51 11.68
CA PHE A 235 -3.04 12.34 10.87
C PHE A 235 -3.02 11.89 9.41
N MET A 236 -2.97 10.58 9.14
CA MET A 236 -3.08 10.03 7.79
C MET A 236 -4.40 10.42 7.11
N HIS A 237 -5.53 10.38 7.83
CA HIS A 237 -6.80 10.87 7.28
C HIS A 237 -6.76 12.37 6.96
N VAL A 238 -6.17 13.19 7.83
CA VAL A 238 -5.99 14.63 7.57
C VAL A 238 -5.08 14.85 6.36
N LEU A 239 -4.00 14.09 6.22
CA LEU A 239 -3.09 14.17 5.09
C LEU A 239 -3.83 13.86 3.77
N MET A 240 -4.62 12.78 3.71
CA MET A 240 -5.42 12.47 2.52
C MET A 240 -6.40 13.61 2.16
N TYR A 241 -7.04 14.22 3.15
CA TYR A 241 -7.94 15.34 2.94
C TYR A 241 -7.22 16.60 2.43
N LEU A 242 -6.05 16.91 2.98
CA LEU A 242 -5.25 18.06 2.54
C LEU A 242 -4.71 17.85 1.13
N TYR A 243 -4.30 16.62 0.79
CA TYR A 243 -3.88 16.28 -0.56
C TYR A 243 -5.02 16.50 -1.56
N LEU A 244 -6.23 16.00 -1.25
CA LEU A 244 -7.43 16.26 -2.05
C LEU A 244 -7.67 17.76 -2.28
N LYS A 245 -7.60 18.58 -1.22
CA LYS A 245 -7.75 20.03 -1.35
C LYS A 245 -6.70 20.65 -2.28
N SER A 246 -5.45 20.24 -2.13
CA SER A 246 -4.36 20.75 -2.98
C SER A 246 -4.54 20.38 -4.45
N MET A 247 -5.10 19.19 -4.72
CA MET A 247 -5.43 18.75 -6.07
C MET A 247 -6.57 19.54 -6.68
N VAL A 248 -7.66 19.73 -5.94
CA VAL A 248 -8.82 20.51 -6.42
C VAL A 248 -8.40 21.94 -6.74
N ALA A 249 -7.63 22.58 -5.86
CA ALA A 249 -7.12 23.93 -6.12
C ALA A 249 -6.27 24.01 -7.40
N ARG A 250 -5.38 23.02 -7.63
CA ARG A 250 -4.59 22.95 -8.88
C ARG A 250 -5.46 22.78 -10.13
N LEU A 251 -6.53 21.99 -10.04
CA LEU A 251 -7.45 21.78 -11.15
C LEU A 251 -8.29 23.04 -11.42
N GLU A 252 -8.71 23.75 -10.38
CA GLU A 252 -9.39 25.05 -10.50
C GLU A 252 -8.46 26.11 -11.09
N GLU A 253 -7.17 26.11 -10.77
CA GLU A 253 -6.18 27.01 -11.40
C GLU A 253 -5.93 26.65 -12.88
N GLU A 254 -5.91 25.37 -13.23
CA GLU A 254 -5.61 24.90 -14.59
C GLU A 254 -6.80 25.04 -15.55
N TYR A 255 -8.03 24.80 -15.07
CA TYR A 255 -9.24 24.78 -15.91
C TYR A 255 -10.26 25.88 -15.57
N GLY A 256 -10.08 26.61 -14.47
CA GLY A 256 -10.99 27.69 -14.06
C GLY A 256 -10.74 29.03 -14.77
N SER A 257 -9.70 29.16 -15.59
CA SER A 257 -9.44 30.36 -16.39
C SER A 257 -10.13 30.37 -17.76
N ASP A 258 -10.71 29.25 -18.19
CA ASP A 258 -11.24 29.10 -19.55
C ASP A 258 -12.71 29.55 -19.69
N ASP A 259 -13.43 29.77 -18.59
CA ASP A 259 -14.85 30.18 -18.60
C ASP A 259 -15.07 31.71 -18.66
N ASP A 260 -14.01 32.53 -18.57
CA ASP A 260 -14.13 34.01 -18.55
C ASP A 260 -13.93 34.68 -19.93
N ASN A 261 -13.83 33.92 -21.04
CA ASN A 261 -13.60 34.46 -22.39
C ASN A 261 -14.71 34.17 -23.42
N GLU A 262 -15.93 33.83 -23.00
CA GLU A 262 -17.11 33.66 -23.89
C GLU A 262 -18.21 34.71 -23.65
N ASP A 263 -17.85 36.00 -23.58
CA ASP A 263 -18.81 37.09 -23.76
C ASP A 263 -18.16 38.22 -24.58
N ASP A 264 -18.26 38.12 -25.92
CA ASP A 264 -18.08 39.23 -26.88
C ASP A 264 -19.19 39.17 -27.96
#